data_AF-A0A4U9W3R2-F1
#
_entry.id   AF-A0A4U9W3R2-F1
#
_cell.length_a   1.000
_cell.length_b   1.000
_cell.length_c   1.000
_cell.angle_alpha   90.00
_cell.angle_beta   90.00
_cell.angle_gamma   90.00
#
_symmetry.space_group_name_H-M   'P 1'
#
loop_
_entity.id
_entity.type
_entity.pdbx_description
1 polymer ?
#
loop_
_entity_poly.entity_id
_entity_poly.type
_entity_poly.pdbx_seq_one_letter_code
_entity_poly.pdbx_strand_id
1 'polypeptide(L)'
;MLSLEISNQCGRLLSIIIIYYNSALLSRLLQKYEDIGNTRGLALLRRMSPVAWQHIFLNGHYTFISEGKELDLDAMIEGLTLS
;
A
#
# COMPACT_ATOMS: atom_id res chain seq x y z
N MET A 1 0.73 23.21 21.92
CA MET A 1 -0.10 22.07 22.38
C MET A 1 -1.01 21.61 21.24
N LEU A 2 -1.93 22.45 20.74
CA LEU A 2 -2.82 22.13 19.61
C LEU A 2 -2.11 21.66 18.33
N SER A 3 -1.00 22.28 17.93
CA SER A 3 -0.23 21.89 16.73
C SER A 3 0.35 20.47 16.81
N LEU A 4 0.73 20.02 18.02
CA LEU A 4 1.26 18.67 18.24
C LEU A 4 0.15 17.63 18.12
N GLU A 5 -1.03 17.90 18.66
CA GLU A 5 -2.21 17.02 18.52
C GLU A 5 -2.65 16.89 17.07
N ILE A 6 -2.71 18.01 16.33
CA ILE A 6 -3.02 17.99 14.90
C ILE A 6 -1.98 17.14 14.15
N SER A 7 -0.69 17.37 14.39
CA SER A 7 0.38 16.58 13.76
C SER A 7 0.26 15.09 14.07
N ASN A 8 -0.10 14.72 15.30
CA ASN A 8 -0.29 13.34 15.70
C ASN A 8 -1.50 12.71 14.98
N GLN A 9 -2.64 13.41 14.91
CA GLN A 9 -3.80 12.91 14.18
C GLN A 9 -3.54 12.80 12.67
N CYS A 10 -2.83 13.76 12.07
CA CYS A 10 -2.38 13.67 10.68
C CYS A 10 -1.47 12.46 10.46
N GLY A 11 -0.52 12.19 11.37
CA GLY A 11 0.35 11.02 11.32
C GLY A 11 -0.43 9.70 11.41
N ARG A 12 -1.46 9.64 12.29
CA ARG A 12 -2.37 8.49 12.38
C ARG A 12 -3.18 8.30 11.11
N LEU A 13 -3.76 9.37 10.56
CA LEU A 13 -4.53 9.33 9.32
C LEU A 13 -3.66 8.82 8.16
N LEU A 14 -2.46 9.37 8.00
CA LEU A 14 -1.53 8.95 6.96
C LEU A 14 -1.15 7.48 7.10
N SER A 15 -0.85 7.03 8.33
CA SER A 15 -0.56 5.62 8.61
C SER A 15 -1.72 4.70 8.21
N ILE A 16 -2.95 5.08 8.54
CA ILE A 16 -4.16 4.32 8.17
C ILE A 16 -4.33 4.25 6.66
N ILE A 17 -4.14 5.38 5.96
CA ILE A 17 -4.24 5.44 4.49
C ILE A 17 -3.20 4.51 3.84
N ILE A 18 -1.96 4.54 4.32
CA ILE A 18 -0.88 3.67 3.82
C ILE A 18 -1.24 2.19 4.06
N ILE A 19 -1.70 1.83 5.26
CA ILE A 19 -2.10 0.45 5.56
C ILE A 19 -3.27 0.01 4.67
N TYR A 20 -4.27 0.88 4.48
CA TYR A 20 -5.44 0.59 3.64
C TYR A 20 -5.04 0.26 2.21
N TYR A 21 -4.33 1.17 1.54
CA TYR A 21 -3.98 0.98 0.13
C TYR A 21 -3.07 -0.22 -0.10
N ASN A 22 -2.12 -0.43 0.80
CA ASN A 22 -1.23 -1.58 0.69
C ASN A 22 -1.93 -2.90 0.96
N SER A 23 -2.87 -2.95 1.92
CA SER A 23 -3.72 -4.13 2.12
C SER A 23 -4.59 -4.38 0.89
N ALA A 24 -5.17 -3.33 0.30
CA ALA A 24 -6.00 -3.43 -0.89
C ALA A 24 -5.23 -3.92 -2.13
N LEU A 25 -3.99 -3.47 -2.32
CA LEU A 25 -3.09 -3.93 -3.37
C LEU A 25 -2.69 -5.39 -3.16
N LEU A 26 -2.28 -5.76 -1.93
CA LEU A 26 -1.87 -7.13 -1.61
C LEU A 26 -3.04 -8.11 -1.74
N SER A 27 -4.26 -7.74 -1.34
CA SER A 27 -5.45 -8.58 -1.49
C SER A 27 -5.77 -8.88 -2.96
N ARG A 28 -5.67 -7.88 -3.84
CA ARG A 28 -5.88 -8.10 -5.29
C ARG A 28 -4.75 -8.91 -5.93
N LEU A 29 -3.49 -8.66 -5.54
CA LEU A 29 -2.35 -9.48 -5.97
C LEU A 29 -2.47 -10.93 -5.52
N LEU A 30 -2.99 -11.17 -4.30
CA LEU A 30 -3.27 -12.50 -3.80
C LEU A 30 -4.25 -13.22 -4.72
N GLN A 31 -5.40 -12.60 -5.00
CA GLN A 31 -6.42 -13.14 -5.91
C GLN A 31 -5.82 -13.45 -7.30
N LYS A 32 -5.09 -12.49 -7.90
CA LYS A 32 -4.44 -12.69 -9.20
C LYS A 32 -3.47 -13.88 -9.20
N TYR A 33 -2.68 -14.06 -8.14
CA TYR A 33 -1.74 -15.19 -8.05
C TYR A 33 -2.41 -16.53 -7.72
N GLU A 34 -3.51 -16.53 -6.99
CA GLU A 34 -4.35 -17.72 -6.77
C GLU A 34 -5.00 -18.17 -8.08
N ASP A 35 -5.56 -17.25 -8.87
CA ASP A 35 -6.24 -17.53 -10.14
C ASP A 35 -5.29 -18.13 -11.19
N ILE A 36 -4.04 -17.67 -11.26
CA ILE A 36 -3.03 -18.19 -12.19
C ILE A 36 -2.18 -19.33 -11.61
N GLY A 37 -2.40 -19.72 -10.35
CA GLY A 37 -1.64 -20.77 -9.67
C GLY A 37 -0.16 -20.45 -9.43
N ASN A 38 0.22 -19.16 -9.30
CA ASN A 38 1.61 -18.73 -9.15
C ASN A 38 2.10 -18.88 -7.70
N THR A 39 2.57 -20.08 -7.35
CA THR A 39 3.08 -20.43 -6.01
C THR A 39 4.29 -19.59 -5.56
N ARG A 40 5.15 -19.17 -6.49
CA ARG A 40 6.31 -18.29 -6.20
C ARG A 40 5.85 -16.87 -5.82
N GLY A 41 4.89 -16.32 -6.57
CA GLY A 41 4.26 -15.03 -6.28
C GLY A 41 3.58 -15.05 -4.91
N LEU A 42 2.84 -16.12 -4.59
CA LEU A 42 2.20 -16.30 -3.27
C LEU A 42 3.20 -16.34 -2.12
N ALA A 43 4.33 -17.03 -2.29
CA ALA A 43 5.38 -17.10 -1.28
C ALA A 43 6.04 -15.72 -1.02
N LEU A 44 6.26 -14.93 -2.08
CA LEU A 44 6.77 -13.57 -1.96
C LEU A 44 5.75 -12.64 -1.29
N LEU A 45 4.49 -12.74 -1.70
CA LEU A 45 3.40 -11.93 -1.16
C LEU A 45 3.24 -12.11 0.36
N ARG A 46 3.36 -13.35 0.83
CA ARG A 46 3.28 -13.68 2.26
C ARG A 46 4.37 -12.99 3.10
N ARG A 47 5.53 -12.69 2.52
CA ARG A 47 6.62 -11.94 3.18
C ARG A 47 6.38 -10.43 3.21
N MET A 48 5.55 -9.90 2.29
CA MET A 48 5.26 -8.47 2.15
C MET A 48 3.99 -8.03 2.90
N SER A 49 3.40 -8.91 3.71
CA SER A 49 2.17 -8.64 4.45
C SER A 49 2.23 -7.34 5.28
N PRO A 50 1.13 -6.55 5.37
CA PRO A 50 1.11 -5.28 6.11
C PRO A 50 1.48 -5.42 7.59
N VAL A 51 1.23 -6.60 8.17
CA VAL A 51 1.58 -6.90 9.58
C VAL A 51 3.10 -7.05 9.79
N ALA A 52 3.85 -7.33 8.73
CA ALA A 52 5.30 -7.50 8.79
C ALA A 52 6.06 -6.16 8.74
N TRP A 53 5.36 -5.04 8.59
CA TRP A 53 5.98 -3.72 8.41
C TRP A 53 6.24 -3.05 9.74
N GLN A 54 7.52 -2.92 10.09
CA GLN A 54 7.96 -2.27 11.34
C GLN A 54 8.35 -0.80 11.13
N HIS A 55 8.92 -0.47 9.97
CA HIS A 55 9.43 0.88 9.68
C HIS A 55 9.05 1.28 8.25
N ILE A 56 8.07 2.19 8.13
CA ILE A 56 7.71 2.81 6.84
C ILE A 56 8.48 4.11 6.71
N PHE A 57 9.54 4.11 5.90
CA PHE A 57 10.34 5.30 5.63
C PHE A 57 9.66 6.16 4.56
N LEU A 58 9.07 7.28 4.97
CA LEU A 58 8.53 8.29 4.06
C LEU A 58 9.61 9.32 3.68
N ASN A 59 10.79 8.84 3.32
CA ASN A 59 11.89 9.71 2.91
C ASN A 59 11.72 10.03 1.41
N GLY A 60 11.19 11.21 1.10
CA GLY A 60 10.99 11.66 -0.28
C GLY A 60 10.26 13.00 -0.33
N HIS A 61 10.35 13.68 -1.47
CA HIS A 61 9.55 14.88 -1.72
C HIS A 61 8.21 14.46 -2.34
N TYR A 62 7.14 14.49 -1.54
CA TYR A 62 5.80 14.17 -2.00
C TYR A 62 5.05 15.45 -2.35
N THR A 63 4.37 15.45 -3.50
CA THR A 63 3.52 16.55 -3.94
C THR A 63 2.10 16.04 -4.09
N PHE A 64 1.14 16.78 -3.53
CA PHE A 64 -0.27 16.47 -3.69
C PHE A 64 -0.72 16.86 -5.09
N ILE A 65 -1.32 15.93 -5.81
CA ILE A 65 -1.93 16.19 -7.12
C ILE A 65 -3.40 16.56 -6.85
N SER A 66 -3.84 17.77 -7.19
CA SER A 66 -5.20 18.25 -6.87
C SER A 66 -6.27 17.74 -7.83
N GLU A 67 -5.89 17.27 -9.02
CA GLU A 67 -6.81 16.70 -10.01
C GLU A 67 -6.81 15.18 -9.86
N GLY A 68 -7.66 14.70 -8.95
CA GLY A 68 -7.78 13.29 -8.60
C GLY A 68 -8.44 12.49 -9.72
N LYS A 69 -7.64 11.81 -10.53
CA LYS A 69 -8.10 10.53 -11.09
C LYS A 69 -8.31 9.57 -9.91
N GLU A 70 -9.44 8.88 -9.89
CA GLU A 70 -9.60 7.75 -8.98
C GLU A 70 -8.41 6.80 -9.16
N LEU A 71 -7.83 6.37 -8.02
CA LEU A 71 -6.75 5.40 -8.03
C LEU A 71 -7.31 4.05 -8.48
N ASP A 72 -7.06 3.72 -9.74
CA ASP A 72 -7.36 2.39 -10.29
C ASP A 72 -6.31 1.40 -9.79
N LEU A 73 -6.63 0.71 -8.70
CA LEU A 73 -5.76 -0.28 -8.07
C LEU A 73 -5.50 -1.48 -8.97
N ASP A 74 -6.44 -1.81 -9.85
CA ASP A 74 -6.31 -2.94 -10.77
C ASP A 74 -5.32 -2.59 -11.89
N ALA A 75 -5.39 -1.37 -12.43
CA ALA A 75 -4.39 -0.85 -13.37
C ALA A 75 -2.98 -0.78 -12.75
N MET A 76 -2.85 -0.44 -11.46
CA MET A 76 -1.56 -0.44 -10.76
C MET A 76 -0.97 -1.86 -10.67
N ILE A 77 -1.80 -2.88 -10.51
CA ILE A 77 -1.37 -4.28 -10.37
C ILE A 77 -1.01 -4.92 -11.71
N GLU A 78 -1.65 -4.51 -12.79
CA GLU A 78 -1.29 -4.96 -14.15
C GLU A 78 0.18 -4.69 -14.48
N GLY A 79 0.73 -3.56 -14.04
CA GLY A 79 2.15 -3.22 -14.22
C GLY A 79 3.12 -3.91 -13.25
N LEU A 80 2.62 -4.62 -12.24
CA LEU A 80 3.45 -5.25 -11.20
C LEU A 80 3.70 -6.73 -11.52
N THR A 81 4.88 -7.03 -12.06
CA THR A 81 5.40 -8.40 -12.16
C THR A 81 6.41 -8.65 -11.05
N LEU A 82 6.03 -9.41 -10.00
CA LEU A 82 7.02 -9.98 -9.08
C LEU A 82 7.71 -11.16 -9.77
N SER A 83 8.91 -10.90 -10.32
CA SER A 83 9.83 -11.91 -10.88
C SER A 83 10.72 -12.52 -9.81
#